data_AF-A0AAW0SBI3-F1
#
_entry.id   AF-A0AAW0SBI3-F1
#
_cell.length_a   1.000
_cell.length_b   1.000
_cell.length_c   1.000
_cell.angle_alpha   90.00
_cell.angle_beta   90.00
_cell.angle_gamma   90.00
#
_symmetry.space_group_name_H-M   'P 1'
#
loop_
_entity.id
_entity.type
_entity.pdbx_description
1 polymer ?
#
loop_
_entity_poly.entity_id
_entity_poly.type
_entity_poly.pdbx_seq_one_letter_code
_entity_poly.pdbx_strand_id
1 'polypeptide(L)'
;MEVCMERGWRVWEGGEEWVESWHMWWRHAFAPHVYRKLRPHQVVNHIPRANGLCRKDSLARALQKMRHVYGAVYDFIPATYLLPCEYTKLVAEGISIFQDLHELSYASSAVAQRYIGNPLLVGEYKCDIRLYVMVTSFLPLTVYMYTEGIVRFGTEKYSLGSLDNVYSHLTNTSLNRLGPSYRKEKDRVGEGCKWTIGELRRHLRGCGKSDWLLWQRVWVLVCLTLLTQVGLVPHHHNCFELYGFDILIDEGLRPWLLEVNRSPSLTHDCHVDRIVKKPLLHHLFDLVGPPRVPEPLARPLRTPFLLLLARRHTQSPFTAALHLNHYRRVLHCDREESRSVASRRSHGTPSTTSNSSSRSFRKGGKVEERGKSNGVLPPNTGRRSGNSRACKGISGLSRRDGRDGGDGKWPARCGEWVRVYPFNAATLHAGRDAAYLKSGVAELTKFRKGCEKAARAHSLAATPTPTLDRAVRGSLWRDTVLWCPPS
;
A
#
# COMPACT_ATOMS: atom_id res chain seq x y z
N MET A 1 -12.59 -8.88 12.02
CA MET A 1 -13.01 -9.74 13.15
C MET A 1 -14.05 -10.74 12.66
N GLU A 2 -15.14 -10.27 12.06
CA GLU A 2 -16.15 -11.10 11.36
C GLU A 2 -15.54 -12.25 10.53
N VAL A 3 -14.73 -11.93 9.52
CA VAL A 3 -14.05 -12.94 8.66
C VAL A 3 -13.23 -13.97 9.45
N CYS A 4 -12.61 -13.53 10.54
CA CYS A 4 -11.80 -14.43 11.37
C CYS A 4 -12.70 -15.41 12.13
N MET A 5 -13.81 -14.94 12.69
CA MET A 5 -14.79 -15.78 13.39
C MET A 5 -15.45 -16.79 12.44
N GLU A 6 -15.82 -16.37 11.23
CA GLU A 6 -16.38 -17.26 10.19
C GLU A 6 -15.40 -18.37 9.78
N ARG A 7 -14.10 -18.09 9.88
CA ARG A 7 -13.01 -19.05 9.65
C ARG A 7 -12.63 -19.88 10.87
N GLY A 8 -13.36 -19.76 11.98
CA GLY A 8 -13.09 -20.50 13.21
C GLY A 8 -11.90 -19.99 14.03
N TRP A 9 -11.39 -18.78 13.76
CA TRP A 9 -10.38 -18.16 14.61
C TRP A 9 -11.00 -17.68 15.91
N ARG A 10 -10.28 -17.87 17.01
CA ARG A 10 -10.64 -17.37 18.33
C ARG A 10 -9.79 -16.16 18.68
N VAL A 11 -10.42 -15.14 19.25
CA VAL A 11 -9.69 -13.99 19.79
C VAL A 11 -8.93 -14.47 21.01
N TRP A 12 -7.64 -14.13 21.09
CA TRP A 12 -6.87 -14.35 22.31
C TRP A 12 -7.16 -13.22 23.29
N GLU A 13 -7.69 -13.56 24.47
CA GLU A 13 -8.18 -12.60 25.46
C GLU A 13 -7.19 -12.27 26.59
N GLY A 14 -6.01 -12.89 26.58
CA GLY A 14 -5.00 -12.72 27.63
C GLY A 14 -5.14 -13.75 28.75
N GLY A 15 -4.04 -14.41 29.08
CA GLY A 15 -3.94 -15.38 30.17
C GLY A 15 -2.49 -15.87 30.30
N GLU A 16 -2.02 -16.05 31.53
CA GLU A 16 -0.63 -16.44 31.84
C GLU A 16 -0.25 -17.82 31.26
N GLU A 17 -1.23 -18.72 31.12
CA GLU A 17 -0.99 -20.08 30.64
C GLU A 17 -0.62 -20.18 29.14
N TRP A 18 -0.88 -19.14 28.34
CA TRP A 18 -0.78 -19.24 26.86
C TRP A 18 -0.23 -17.97 26.17
N VAL A 19 0.70 -17.26 26.81
CA VAL A 19 1.26 -15.97 26.33
C VAL A 19 1.85 -16.05 24.90
N GLU A 20 2.28 -17.24 24.46
CA GLU A 20 2.98 -17.44 23.18
C GLU A 20 2.24 -18.37 22.20
N SER A 21 1.02 -18.81 22.52
CA SER A 21 0.25 -19.77 21.71
C SER A 21 -0.61 -19.14 20.62
N TRP A 22 -0.51 -17.82 20.43
CA TRP A 22 -1.18 -17.15 19.32
C TRP A 22 -0.52 -17.51 17.98
N HIS A 23 -1.32 -17.46 16.91
CA HIS A 23 -0.92 -17.86 15.55
C HIS A 23 -0.77 -16.64 14.65
N MET A 24 -1.65 -15.66 14.81
CA MET A 24 -1.60 -14.41 14.08
C MET A 24 -1.81 -13.24 15.02
N TRP A 25 -1.01 -12.19 14.85
CA TRP A 25 -1.18 -10.95 15.58
C TRP A 25 -1.39 -9.80 14.60
N TRP A 26 -2.57 -9.18 14.68
CA TRP A 26 -2.95 -8.08 13.80
C TRP A 26 -3.01 -6.76 14.58
N ARG A 27 -2.17 -5.78 14.19
CA ARG A 27 -2.09 -4.43 14.80
C ARG A 27 -1.80 -3.37 13.76
N HIS A 28 -1.70 -2.11 14.19
CA HIS A 28 -1.27 -0.96 13.37
C HIS A 28 0.25 -0.78 13.29
N ALA A 29 0.97 -1.28 14.30
CA ALA A 29 2.42 -1.21 14.40
C ALA A 29 2.92 -2.21 15.45
N PHE A 30 4.18 -2.63 15.33
CA PHE A 30 4.87 -3.47 16.29
C PHE A 30 6.20 -2.85 16.70
N ALA A 31 6.60 -3.09 17.94
CA ALA A 31 7.92 -2.71 18.42
C ALA A 31 8.99 -3.63 17.81
N PRO A 32 10.24 -3.16 17.59
CA PRO A 32 11.31 -3.95 16.97
C PRO A 32 11.58 -5.31 17.62
N HIS A 33 11.37 -5.43 18.93
CA HIS A 33 11.61 -6.67 19.66
C HIS A 33 10.56 -7.77 19.37
N VAL A 34 9.36 -7.40 18.91
CA VAL A 34 8.30 -8.36 18.56
C VAL A 34 8.79 -9.24 17.42
N TYR A 35 9.31 -8.61 16.36
CA TYR A 35 9.85 -9.27 15.18
C TYR A 35 10.95 -10.28 15.52
N ARG A 36 11.87 -9.91 16.42
CA ARG A 36 12.98 -10.79 16.87
C ARG A 36 12.52 -12.00 17.68
N LYS A 37 11.34 -11.94 18.29
CA LYS A 37 10.79 -13.00 19.15
C LYS A 37 9.73 -13.85 18.45
N LEU A 38 9.45 -13.61 17.17
CA LEU A 38 8.46 -14.38 16.42
C LEU A 38 8.88 -15.85 16.33
N ARG A 39 7.99 -16.73 16.78
CA ARG A 39 8.15 -18.18 16.62
C ARG A 39 7.77 -18.62 15.19
N PRO A 40 8.21 -19.81 14.74
CA PRO A 40 7.90 -20.31 13.40
C PRO A 40 6.40 -20.35 13.09
N HIS A 41 5.57 -20.59 14.11
CA HIS A 41 4.11 -20.65 14.01
C HIS A 41 3.40 -19.30 14.27
N GLN A 42 4.12 -18.19 14.34
CA GLN A 42 3.54 -16.87 14.63
C GLN A 42 3.70 -15.95 13.44
N VAL A 43 2.60 -15.34 13.00
CA VAL A 43 2.57 -14.40 11.87
C VAL A 43 2.09 -13.01 12.31
N VAL A 44 2.70 -11.95 11.78
CA VAL A 44 2.27 -10.56 11.98
C VAL A 44 1.93 -9.86 10.67
N ASN A 45 1.01 -8.90 10.71
CA ASN A 45 0.49 -8.19 9.53
C ASN A 45 1.33 -6.98 9.08
N HIS A 46 2.57 -6.84 9.56
CA HIS A 46 3.48 -5.79 9.12
C HIS A 46 4.90 -6.31 8.93
N ILE A 47 5.58 -5.84 7.89
CA ILE A 47 7.01 -6.10 7.66
C ILE A 47 7.82 -4.95 8.29
N PRO A 48 8.86 -5.23 9.10
CA PRO A 48 9.65 -4.18 9.73
C PRO A 48 10.28 -3.26 8.67
N ARG A 49 10.14 -1.94 8.84
CA ARG A 49 10.63 -0.90 7.92
C ARG A 49 10.03 -0.90 6.51
N ALA A 50 9.06 -1.77 6.18
CA ALA A 50 8.30 -1.73 4.91
C ALA A 50 7.36 -0.50 4.78
N ASN A 51 7.52 0.40 5.73
CA ASN A 51 6.68 1.51 6.06
C ASN A 51 7.19 2.80 5.35
N GLY A 52 8.37 2.72 4.72
CA GLY A 52 9.10 3.84 4.10
C GLY A 52 8.40 4.53 2.92
N LEU A 53 7.49 3.84 2.22
CA LEU A 53 6.70 4.43 1.13
C LEU A 53 5.39 5.08 1.58
N CYS A 54 5.00 4.93 2.84
CA CYS A 54 3.65 5.31 3.26
C CYS A 54 3.54 6.77 3.76
N ARG A 55 4.66 7.51 3.74
CA ARG A 55 4.64 8.97 3.91
C ARG A 55 4.88 9.62 2.56
N LYS A 56 4.08 10.63 2.22
CA LYS A 56 4.13 11.32 0.91
C LYS A 56 5.52 11.87 0.58
N ASP A 57 6.18 12.47 1.56
CA ASP A 57 7.53 13.02 1.41
C ASP A 57 8.57 11.93 1.09
N SER A 58 8.46 10.78 1.77
CA SER A 58 9.37 9.66 1.60
C SER A 58 9.12 8.91 0.28
N LEU A 59 7.85 8.77 -0.11
CA LEU A 59 7.44 8.25 -1.42
C LEU A 59 7.99 9.11 -2.56
N ALA A 60 7.80 10.44 -2.47
CA ALA A 60 8.29 11.38 -3.47
C ALA A 60 9.82 11.30 -3.61
N ARG A 61 10.58 11.33 -2.50
CA ARG A 61 12.05 11.16 -2.54
C ARG A 61 12.47 9.85 -3.20
N ALA A 62 11.83 8.74 -2.81
CA ALA A 62 12.17 7.42 -3.34
C ALA A 62 11.93 7.35 -4.86
N LEU A 63 10.78 7.83 -5.33
CA LEU A 63 10.43 7.80 -6.75
C LEU A 63 11.23 8.81 -7.58
N GLN A 64 11.49 10.02 -7.06
CA GLN A 64 12.38 11.00 -7.72
C GLN A 64 13.79 10.42 -7.90
N LYS A 65 14.35 9.76 -6.87
CA LYS A 65 15.64 9.07 -6.96
C LYS A 65 15.63 8.01 -8.05
N MET A 66 14.59 7.18 -8.10
CA MET A 66 14.48 6.14 -9.12
C MET A 66 14.27 6.70 -10.52
N ARG A 67 13.50 7.78 -10.67
CA ARG A 67 13.33 8.51 -11.94
C ARG A 67 14.65 9.10 -12.44
N HIS A 68 15.49 9.63 -11.54
CA HIS A 68 16.81 10.14 -11.91
C HIS A 68 17.72 9.03 -12.47
N VAL A 69 17.64 7.82 -11.91
CA VAL A 69 18.50 6.68 -12.32
C VAL A 69 17.96 5.94 -13.54
N TYR A 70 16.65 5.72 -13.62
CA TYR A 70 16.01 4.84 -14.61
C TYR A 70 15.10 5.57 -15.61
N GLY A 71 14.99 6.90 -15.49
CA GLY A 71 14.27 7.76 -16.43
C GLY A 71 12.75 7.59 -16.42
N ALA A 72 12.16 7.78 -17.60
CA ALA A 72 10.71 7.91 -17.81
C ALA A 72 9.86 6.67 -17.46
N VAL A 73 10.49 5.54 -17.14
CA VAL A 73 9.75 4.38 -16.63
C VAL A 73 9.04 4.71 -15.30
N TYR A 74 9.57 5.69 -14.54
CA TYR A 74 9.00 6.22 -13.30
C TYR A 74 8.08 7.45 -13.49
N ASP A 75 7.73 7.82 -14.72
CA ASP A 75 6.79 8.93 -15.00
C ASP A 75 5.32 8.52 -14.76
N PHE A 76 5.02 8.08 -13.55
CA PHE A 76 3.67 7.74 -13.10
C PHE A 76 3.30 8.42 -11.78
N ILE A 77 4.17 9.27 -11.24
CA ILE A 77 3.87 10.20 -10.15
C ILE A 77 3.82 11.62 -10.74
N PRO A 78 2.85 12.46 -10.37
CA PRO A 78 2.86 13.86 -10.80
C PRO A 78 4.12 14.58 -10.30
N ALA A 79 4.51 15.65 -10.98
CA ALA A 79 5.63 16.48 -10.54
C ALA A 79 5.41 16.91 -9.08
N THR A 80 6.38 16.63 -8.22
CA THR A 80 6.25 16.75 -6.76
C THR A 80 7.49 17.44 -6.21
N TYR A 81 7.30 18.37 -5.27
CA TYR A 81 8.32 19.20 -4.66
C TYR A 81 8.20 19.10 -3.13
N LEU A 82 9.34 18.92 -2.47
CA LEU A 82 9.43 18.77 -1.03
C LEU A 82 9.74 20.11 -0.38
N LEU A 83 8.75 20.70 0.29
CA LEU A 83 8.89 21.99 0.93
C LEU A 83 9.39 21.83 2.38
N PRO A 84 10.23 22.76 2.86
CA PRO A 84 10.68 23.98 2.17
C PRO A 84 11.89 23.78 1.24
N CYS A 85 12.56 22.63 1.27
CA CYS A 85 13.85 22.39 0.61
C CYS A 85 13.85 22.61 -0.92
N GLU A 86 12.72 22.40 -1.58
CA GLU A 86 12.58 22.50 -3.04
C GLU A 86 11.72 23.69 -3.48
N TYR A 87 11.51 24.67 -2.59
CA TYR A 87 10.73 25.87 -2.89
C TYR A 87 11.25 26.64 -4.11
N THR A 88 12.56 26.86 -4.19
CA THR A 88 13.18 27.57 -5.33
C THR A 88 12.98 26.84 -6.66
N LYS A 89 13.00 25.50 -6.65
CA LYS A 89 12.69 24.68 -7.83
C LYS A 89 11.23 24.83 -8.26
N LEU A 90 10.30 24.78 -7.29
CA LEU A 90 8.88 24.96 -7.55
C LEU A 90 8.59 26.31 -8.23
N VAL A 91 9.19 27.40 -7.69
CA VAL A 91 9.02 28.75 -8.23
C VAL A 91 9.65 28.89 -9.62
N ALA A 92 10.84 28.33 -9.84
CA ALA A 92 11.53 28.39 -11.12
C ALA A 92 10.77 27.70 -12.26
N GLU A 93 9.99 26.65 -11.96
CA GLU A 93 9.16 25.95 -12.95
C GLU A 93 7.84 26.66 -13.26
N GLY A 94 7.55 27.79 -12.62
CA GLY A 94 6.32 28.57 -12.85
C GLY A 94 5.04 27.84 -12.43
N ILE A 95 5.14 26.82 -11.57
CA ILE A 95 4.00 26.00 -11.14
C ILE A 95 3.28 26.71 -10.00
N SER A 96 2.36 27.59 -10.36
CA SER A 96 1.40 28.21 -9.45
C SER A 96 0.15 27.32 -9.35
N ILE A 97 0.14 26.35 -8.42
CA ILE A 97 -1.11 25.75 -7.94
C ILE A 97 -1.29 26.16 -6.48
N PHE A 98 -1.24 27.46 -6.30
CA PHE A 98 -1.91 28.23 -5.26
C PHE A 98 -2.52 29.41 -6.02
N GLN A 99 -3.73 29.85 -5.65
CA GLN A 99 -4.18 31.16 -6.13
C GLN A 99 -3.21 32.25 -5.65
N ASP A 100 -2.48 32.01 -4.55
CA ASP A 100 -1.38 32.84 -4.07
C ASP A 100 -0.23 32.03 -3.42
N LEU A 101 1.00 32.16 -3.94
CA LEU A 101 2.22 31.53 -3.38
C LEU A 101 2.62 32.12 -2.01
N HIS A 102 2.07 33.28 -1.63
CA HIS A 102 2.32 33.91 -0.33
C HIS A 102 1.67 33.19 0.85
N GLU A 103 0.72 32.27 0.61
CA GLU A 103 0.05 31.47 1.66
C GLU A 103 0.93 30.32 2.21
N LEU A 104 1.94 29.89 1.44
CA LEU A 104 2.89 28.89 1.91
C LEU A 104 3.90 29.56 2.85
N SER A 105 3.67 29.48 4.16
CA SER A 105 4.69 29.88 5.12
C SER A 105 6.00 29.12 4.83
N TYR A 106 7.09 29.87 4.62
CA TYR A 106 8.43 29.36 4.26
C TYR A 106 8.98 28.27 5.19
N ALA A 107 8.39 28.11 6.39
CA ALA A 107 8.82 27.13 7.40
C ALA A 107 7.97 25.84 7.42
N SER A 108 6.88 25.75 6.66
CA SER A 108 5.98 24.59 6.72
C SER A 108 6.51 23.40 5.92
N SER A 109 6.66 22.25 6.58
CA SER A 109 7.00 20.98 5.93
C SER A 109 5.79 20.46 5.17
N ALA A 110 5.82 20.58 3.83
CA ALA A 110 4.71 20.18 2.96
C ALA A 110 5.20 19.46 1.70
N VAL A 111 4.29 18.79 1.02
CA VAL A 111 4.53 18.22 -0.31
C VAL A 111 3.65 18.97 -1.29
N ALA A 112 4.26 19.79 -2.14
CA ALA A 112 3.56 20.42 -3.26
C ALA A 112 3.57 19.46 -4.45
N GLN A 113 2.43 19.22 -5.07
CA GLN A 113 2.32 18.25 -6.17
C GLN A 113 1.43 18.82 -7.27
N ARG A 114 1.86 18.66 -8.52
CA ARG A 114 1.12 19.09 -9.70
C ARG A 114 -0.26 18.43 -9.72
N TYR A 115 -1.29 19.26 -9.77
CA TYR A 115 -2.67 18.82 -9.88
C TYR A 115 -2.94 18.22 -11.26
N ILE A 116 -3.68 17.11 -11.29
CA ILE A 116 -4.11 16.47 -12.53
C ILE A 116 -5.46 17.10 -12.91
N GLY A 117 -5.41 18.08 -13.83
CA GLY A 117 -6.56 18.89 -14.22
C GLY A 117 -7.61 18.18 -15.07
N ASN A 118 -7.23 17.14 -15.82
CA ASN A 118 -8.12 16.37 -16.68
C ASN A 118 -8.24 14.91 -16.22
N PRO A 119 -8.86 14.64 -15.06
CA PRO A 119 -9.08 13.26 -14.61
C PRO A 119 -10.10 12.55 -15.48
N LEU A 120 -10.10 11.22 -15.47
CA LEU A 120 -11.22 10.42 -15.97
C LEU A 120 -12.48 10.76 -15.16
N LEU A 121 -13.52 11.23 -15.85
CA LEU A 121 -14.81 11.54 -15.26
C LEU A 121 -15.84 10.46 -15.61
N VAL A 122 -16.65 10.09 -14.62
CA VAL A 122 -17.82 9.21 -14.80
C VAL A 122 -19.05 10.02 -14.41
N GLY A 123 -19.89 10.36 -15.39
CA GLY A 123 -21.05 11.22 -15.16
C GLY A 123 -20.66 12.57 -14.53
N GLU A 124 -19.54 13.14 -14.98
CA GLU A 124 -18.97 14.41 -14.48
C GLU A 124 -18.38 14.35 -13.05
N TYR A 125 -18.31 13.17 -12.43
CA TYR A 125 -17.67 13.00 -11.12
C TYR A 125 -16.24 12.51 -11.26
N LYS A 126 -15.32 13.17 -10.54
CA LYS A 126 -13.94 12.71 -10.39
C LYS A 126 -13.90 11.46 -9.54
N CYS A 127 -13.01 10.52 -9.89
CA CYS A 127 -12.80 9.31 -9.11
C CYS A 127 -11.32 8.96 -8.94
N ASP A 128 -11.02 8.27 -7.84
CA ASP A 128 -9.74 7.59 -7.63
C ASP A 128 -9.98 6.10 -7.35
N ILE A 129 -8.95 5.28 -7.52
CA ILE A 129 -8.98 3.84 -7.28
C ILE A 129 -8.14 3.51 -6.05
N ARG A 130 -8.78 2.89 -5.06
CA ARG A 130 -8.12 2.15 -3.98
C ARG A 130 -7.88 0.71 -4.44
N LEU A 131 -6.64 0.41 -4.78
CA LEU A 131 -6.17 -0.95 -5.10
C LEU A 131 -5.50 -1.60 -3.89
N TYR A 132 -5.77 -2.88 -3.65
CA TYR A 132 -5.17 -3.64 -2.56
C TYR A 132 -3.97 -4.45 -3.03
N VAL A 133 -2.84 -4.27 -2.35
CA VAL A 133 -1.58 -4.93 -2.71
C VAL A 133 -1.00 -5.57 -1.45
N MET A 134 -0.68 -6.86 -1.53
CA MET A 134 -0.06 -7.59 -0.44
C MET A 134 1.39 -7.93 -0.77
N VAL A 135 2.30 -7.70 0.17
CA VAL A 135 3.71 -8.07 0.06
C VAL A 135 4.05 -9.09 1.13
N THR A 136 4.61 -10.23 0.73
CA THR A 136 4.98 -11.31 1.66
C THR A 136 6.48 -11.33 1.98
N SER A 137 7.30 -10.71 1.14
CA SER A 137 8.73 -10.52 1.37
C SER A 137 9.25 -9.38 0.48
N PHE A 138 10.32 -8.70 0.93
CA PHE A 138 11.12 -7.77 0.12
C PHE A 138 12.46 -8.39 -0.33
N LEU A 139 12.80 -9.59 0.15
CA LEU A 139 14.01 -10.31 -0.21
C LEU A 139 13.76 -11.84 -0.27
N PRO A 140 13.47 -12.42 -1.45
CA PRO A 140 13.14 -11.72 -2.69
C PRO A 140 11.80 -10.97 -2.57
N LEU A 141 11.65 -9.87 -3.32
CA LEU A 141 10.39 -9.16 -3.42
C LEU A 141 9.30 -10.12 -3.93
N THR A 142 8.20 -10.22 -3.20
CA THR A 142 7.05 -11.05 -3.57
C THR A 142 5.78 -10.24 -3.38
N VAL A 143 5.08 -9.95 -4.48
CA VAL A 143 3.96 -9.01 -4.54
C VAL A 143 2.73 -9.71 -5.11
N TYR A 144 1.61 -9.50 -4.44
CA TYR A 144 0.28 -9.91 -4.85
C TYR A 144 -0.60 -8.69 -5.05
N MET A 145 -1.30 -8.61 -6.19
CA MET A 145 -2.35 -7.63 -6.41
C MET A 145 -3.70 -8.33 -6.31
N TYR A 146 -4.62 -7.74 -5.56
CA TYR A 146 -6.00 -8.20 -5.54
C TYR A 146 -6.67 -7.80 -6.85
N THR A 147 -7.47 -8.69 -7.43
CA THR A 147 -8.14 -8.41 -8.71
C THR A 147 -9.27 -7.39 -8.60
N GLU A 148 -9.77 -7.13 -7.39
CA GLU A 148 -10.78 -6.12 -7.11
C GLU A 148 -10.25 -4.95 -6.26
N GLY A 149 -11.03 -3.88 -6.23
CA GLY A 149 -10.70 -2.66 -5.48
C GLY A 149 -11.91 -1.76 -5.31
N ILE A 150 -11.68 -0.56 -4.77
CA ILE A 150 -12.77 0.40 -4.54
C ILE A 150 -12.47 1.67 -5.33
N VAL A 151 -13.33 1.98 -6.28
CA VAL A 151 -13.36 3.27 -6.96
C VAL A 151 -14.17 4.22 -6.10
N ARG A 152 -13.61 5.37 -5.75
CA ARG A 152 -14.22 6.37 -4.87
C ARG A 152 -14.49 7.63 -5.67
N PHE A 153 -15.73 8.09 -5.67
CA PHE A 153 -16.16 9.28 -6.39
C PHE A 153 -16.24 10.49 -5.46
N GLY A 154 -16.04 11.67 -6.03
CA GLY A 154 -16.49 12.92 -5.41
C GLY A 154 -18.02 12.97 -5.34
N THR A 155 -18.56 13.74 -4.39
CA THR A 155 -20.00 13.92 -4.25
C THR A 155 -20.56 15.10 -5.04
N GLU A 156 -19.72 15.92 -5.65
CA GLU A 156 -20.12 17.05 -6.49
C GLU A 156 -19.45 16.96 -7.87
N LYS A 157 -20.08 17.57 -8.89
CA LYS A 157 -19.55 17.54 -10.26
C LYS A 157 -18.22 18.27 -10.34
N TYR A 158 -17.29 17.70 -11.09
CA TYR A 158 -15.94 18.22 -11.26
C TYR A 158 -15.93 19.47 -12.15
N SER A 159 -15.31 20.54 -11.68
CA SER A 159 -15.11 21.77 -12.46
C SER A 159 -13.83 22.47 -12.04
N LEU A 160 -13.00 22.86 -12.99
CA LEU A 160 -11.82 23.70 -12.71
C LEU A 160 -12.19 25.16 -12.41
N GLY A 161 -13.45 25.56 -12.64
CA GLY A 161 -13.94 26.91 -12.33
C GLY A 161 -14.23 27.15 -10.85
N SER A 162 -14.29 26.10 -10.01
CA SER A 162 -14.59 26.18 -8.57
C SER A 162 -13.68 25.25 -7.78
N LEU A 163 -12.41 25.67 -7.61
CA LEU A 163 -11.39 24.91 -6.87
C LEU A 163 -11.66 24.87 -5.36
N ASP A 164 -12.51 25.76 -4.86
CA ASP A 164 -12.98 25.85 -3.48
C ASP A 164 -13.93 24.69 -3.11
N ASN A 165 -14.59 24.08 -4.10
CA ASN A 165 -15.47 22.94 -3.87
C ASN A 165 -14.66 21.64 -3.64
N VAL A 166 -14.21 21.45 -2.40
CA VAL A 166 -13.42 20.27 -2.01
C VAL A 166 -14.11 18.93 -2.31
N TYR A 167 -15.45 18.88 -2.37
CA TYR A 167 -16.24 17.67 -2.62
C TYR A 167 -16.23 17.21 -4.09
N SER A 168 -15.79 18.06 -5.01
CA SER A 168 -15.59 17.68 -6.42
C SER A 168 -14.13 17.29 -6.71
N HIS A 169 -13.18 17.89 -5.97
CA HIS A 169 -11.74 17.73 -6.22
C HIS A 169 -11.06 16.65 -5.37
N LEU A 170 -11.59 16.35 -4.18
CA LEU A 170 -11.12 15.30 -3.28
C LEU A 170 -12.12 14.16 -3.21
N THR A 171 -11.64 12.93 -3.34
CA THR A 171 -12.46 11.70 -3.44
C THR A 171 -12.43 10.87 -2.16
N ASN A 172 -11.77 11.36 -1.10
CA ASN A 172 -11.69 10.68 0.18
C ASN A 172 -13.10 10.48 0.76
N THR A 173 -13.45 9.23 1.08
CA THR A 173 -14.77 8.90 1.62
C THR A 173 -15.07 9.62 2.94
N SER A 174 -14.06 9.80 3.82
CA SER A 174 -14.25 10.49 5.10
C SER A 174 -14.69 11.95 4.94
N LEU A 175 -14.22 12.62 3.88
CA LEU A 175 -14.62 13.98 3.55
C LEU A 175 -15.98 13.98 2.85
N ASN A 176 -16.13 13.17 1.81
CA ASN A 176 -17.33 13.14 0.99
C ASN A 176 -18.58 12.68 1.74
N ARG A 177 -18.45 11.92 2.84
CA ARG A 177 -19.56 11.61 3.75
C ARG A 177 -20.23 12.85 4.35
N LEU A 178 -19.50 13.95 4.49
CA LEU A 178 -19.98 15.22 5.00
C LEU A 178 -20.58 16.09 3.87
N GLY A 179 -20.44 15.66 2.62
CA GLY A 179 -20.92 16.39 1.45
C GLY A 179 -22.45 16.43 1.39
N PRO A 180 -23.03 17.54 0.89
CA PRO A 180 -24.49 17.76 0.87
C PRO A 180 -25.24 16.75 0.00
N SER A 181 -24.55 16.15 -0.98
CA SER A 181 -25.13 15.23 -1.97
C SER A 181 -24.69 13.76 -1.78
N TYR A 182 -24.12 13.39 -0.64
CA TYR A 182 -23.58 12.03 -0.42
C TYR A 182 -24.63 10.92 -0.51
N ARG A 183 -25.83 11.16 0.05
CA ARG A 183 -26.95 10.19 0.07
C ARG A 183 -27.90 10.34 -1.11
N LYS A 184 -27.63 11.26 -2.04
CA LYS A 184 -28.47 11.43 -3.22
C LYS A 184 -28.12 10.36 -4.24
N GLU A 185 -29.15 9.72 -4.80
CA GLU A 185 -28.97 8.86 -5.97
C GLU A 185 -28.48 9.70 -7.15
N LYS A 186 -27.40 9.26 -7.79
CA LYS A 186 -26.75 9.96 -8.91
C LYS A 186 -26.93 9.13 -10.17
N ASP A 187 -27.45 9.75 -11.22
CA ASP A 187 -27.82 9.12 -12.50
C ASP A 187 -26.82 8.07 -13.03
N ARG A 188 -25.52 8.32 -12.88
CA ARG A 188 -24.49 7.34 -13.28
C ARG A 188 -23.83 6.62 -12.11
N VAL A 189 -23.36 7.35 -11.10
CA VAL A 189 -22.49 6.80 -10.05
C VAL A 189 -23.28 6.02 -8.98
N GLY A 190 -24.57 6.30 -8.84
CA GLY A 190 -25.44 5.73 -7.81
C GLY A 190 -25.20 6.24 -6.40
N GLU A 191 -25.99 5.74 -5.44
CA GLU A 191 -25.86 6.06 -4.02
C GLU A 191 -24.50 5.63 -3.43
N GLY A 192 -23.96 6.45 -2.52
CA GLY A 192 -22.76 6.11 -1.74
C GLY A 192 -21.43 6.34 -2.45
N CYS A 193 -21.45 6.77 -3.72
CA CYS A 193 -20.29 7.29 -4.46
C CYS A 193 -19.10 6.33 -4.48
N LYS A 194 -19.37 5.03 -4.62
CA LYS A 194 -18.34 3.98 -4.72
C LYS A 194 -18.73 2.93 -5.74
N TRP A 195 -17.75 2.47 -6.49
CA TRP A 195 -17.86 1.30 -7.36
C TRP A 195 -16.78 0.27 -7.06
N THR A 196 -16.99 -0.97 -7.49
CA THR A 196 -15.93 -1.96 -7.65
C THR A 196 -15.06 -1.61 -8.85
N ILE A 197 -13.88 -2.22 -8.96
CA ILE A 197 -13.08 -2.09 -10.18
C ILE A 197 -13.82 -2.71 -11.38
N GLY A 198 -14.46 -3.88 -11.20
CA GLY A 198 -15.27 -4.50 -12.24
C GLY A 198 -16.37 -3.58 -12.80
N GLU A 199 -17.04 -2.81 -11.95
CA GLU A 199 -18.03 -1.80 -12.37
C GLU A 199 -17.42 -0.71 -13.25
N LEU A 200 -16.28 -0.16 -12.85
CA LEU A 200 -15.56 0.82 -13.67
C LEU A 200 -15.14 0.23 -15.02
N ARG A 201 -14.70 -1.03 -15.05
CA ARG A 201 -14.30 -1.70 -16.29
C ARG A 201 -15.46 -1.94 -17.23
N ARG A 202 -16.61 -2.36 -16.71
CA ARG A 202 -17.85 -2.45 -17.49
C ARG A 202 -18.25 -1.10 -18.07
N HIS A 203 -18.15 -0.04 -17.27
CA HIS A 203 -18.43 1.32 -17.74
C HIS A 203 -17.48 1.74 -18.88
N LEU A 204 -16.17 1.57 -18.71
CA LEU A 204 -15.18 1.90 -19.75
C LEU A 204 -15.44 1.14 -21.05
N ARG A 205 -15.74 -0.17 -20.96
CA ARG A 205 -16.09 -0.99 -22.12
C ARG A 205 -17.38 -0.54 -22.79
N GLY A 206 -18.41 -0.21 -22.00
CA GLY A 206 -19.67 0.36 -22.49
C GLY A 206 -19.48 1.69 -23.22
N CYS A 207 -18.45 2.47 -22.86
CA CYS A 207 -18.04 3.68 -23.57
C CYS A 207 -17.09 3.42 -24.75
N GLY A 208 -16.85 2.17 -25.14
CA GLY A 208 -15.94 1.82 -26.24
C GLY A 208 -14.46 2.07 -25.93
N LYS A 209 -14.07 2.21 -24.65
CA LYS A 209 -12.67 2.41 -24.24
C LYS A 209 -12.00 1.07 -23.94
N SER A 210 -10.91 0.76 -24.66
CA SER A 210 -10.05 -0.38 -24.32
C SER A 210 -9.20 -0.04 -23.10
N ASP A 211 -9.45 -0.74 -21.99
CA ASP A 211 -8.83 -0.49 -20.69
C ASP A 211 -7.68 -1.45 -20.37
N TRP A 212 -7.37 -2.40 -21.27
CA TRP A 212 -6.35 -3.41 -21.04
C TRP A 212 -4.97 -2.80 -20.75
N LEU A 213 -4.54 -1.82 -21.56
CA LEU A 213 -3.23 -1.18 -21.41
C LEU A 213 -3.15 -0.38 -20.10
N LEU A 214 -4.26 0.22 -19.66
CA LEU A 214 -4.35 0.91 -18.37
C LEU A 214 -3.99 -0.06 -17.24
N TRP A 215 -4.56 -1.27 -17.20
CA TRP A 215 -4.29 -2.22 -16.13
C TRP A 215 -2.88 -2.79 -16.17
N GLN A 216 -2.30 -2.96 -17.36
CA GLN A 216 -0.87 -3.32 -17.48
C GLN A 216 0.05 -2.21 -16.92
N ARG A 217 -0.30 -0.93 -17.17
CA ARG A 217 0.41 0.22 -16.59
C ARG A 217 0.26 0.28 -15.08
N VAL A 218 -0.92 -0.01 -14.53
CA VAL A 218 -1.16 -0.08 -13.08
C VAL A 218 -0.30 -1.15 -12.42
N TRP A 219 -0.21 -2.35 -13.02
CA TRP A 219 0.65 -3.41 -12.53
C TRP A 219 2.13 -2.98 -12.50
N VAL A 220 2.65 -2.45 -13.62
CA VAL A 220 4.04 -1.97 -13.70
C VAL A 220 4.30 -0.89 -12.64
N LEU A 221 3.38 0.07 -12.48
CA LEU A 221 3.45 1.14 -11.49
C LEU A 221 3.58 0.59 -10.06
N VAL A 222 2.75 -0.39 -9.67
CA VAL A 222 2.80 -1.02 -8.35
C VAL A 222 4.16 -1.69 -8.12
N CYS A 223 4.64 -2.48 -9.08
CA CYS A 223 5.92 -3.18 -8.95
C CYS A 223 7.10 -2.21 -8.86
N LEU A 224 7.17 -1.20 -9.73
CA LEU A 224 8.23 -0.19 -9.72
C LEU A 224 8.24 0.63 -8.43
N THR A 225 7.06 0.91 -7.86
CA THR A 225 6.94 1.59 -6.57
C THR A 225 7.53 0.75 -5.44
N LEU A 226 7.19 -0.55 -5.37
CA LEU A 226 7.69 -1.44 -4.33
C LEU A 226 9.18 -1.77 -4.48
N LEU A 227 9.70 -1.81 -5.72
CA LEU A 227 11.12 -2.00 -5.99
C LEU A 227 12.00 -0.93 -5.33
N THR A 228 11.48 0.28 -5.10
CA THR A 228 12.23 1.35 -4.40
C THR A 228 12.63 0.99 -2.97
N GLN A 229 11.97 0.00 -2.36
CA GLN A 229 12.25 -0.46 -0.99
C GLN A 229 13.17 -1.67 -0.93
N VAL A 230 13.48 -2.28 -2.08
CA VAL A 230 14.41 -3.41 -2.12
C VAL A 230 15.80 -2.93 -1.72
N GLY A 231 16.42 -3.67 -0.79
CA GLY A 231 17.69 -3.30 -0.16
C GLY A 231 17.55 -2.35 1.04
N LEU A 232 16.38 -1.72 1.26
CA LEU A 232 16.11 -0.88 2.44
C LEU A 232 15.35 -1.65 3.53
N VAL A 233 14.46 -2.55 3.13
CA VAL A 233 13.66 -3.38 4.03
C VAL A 233 14.44 -4.65 4.36
N PRO A 234 14.68 -4.93 5.66
CA PRO A 234 15.38 -6.14 6.06
C PRO A 234 14.56 -7.39 5.72
N HIS A 235 15.26 -8.48 5.45
CA HIS A 235 14.62 -9.78 5.30
C HIS A 235 13.98 -10.20 6.63
N HIS A 236 12.73 -10.62 6.57
CA HIS A 236 12.01 -11.12 7.73
C HIS A 236 11.06 -12.24 7.32
N HIS A 237 10.95 -13.26 8.18
CA HIS A 237 9.98 -14.32 8.01
C HIS A 237 8.69 -14.02 8.77
N ASN A 238 7.62 -14.72 8.41
CA ASN A 238 6.33 -14.71 9.09
C ASN A 238 5.73 -13.30 9.27
N CYS A 239 6.00 -12.44 8.31
CA CYS A 239 5.41 -11.11 8.21
C CYS A 239 4.79 -10.99 6.82
N PHE A 240 3.70 -10.26 6.73
CA PHE A 240 3.17 -9.78 5.45
C PHE A 240 2.78 -8.32 5.62
N GLU A 241 2.58 -7.61 4.53
CA GLU A 241 2.15 -6.21 4.55
C GLU A 241 0.99 -6.04 3.57
N LEU A 242 -0.09 -5.40 4.03
CA LEU A 242 -1.25 -5.05 3.20
C LEU A 242 -1.26 -3.54 2.97
N TYR A 243 -1.06 -3.15 1.71
CA TYR A 243 -1.10 -1.77 1.27
C TYR A 243 -2.41 -1.43 0.55
N GLY A 244 -2.83 -0.18 0.67
CA GLY A 244 -3.80 0.45 -0.22
C GLY A 244 -3.11 1.44 -1.13
N PHE A 245 -3.08 1.18 -2.43
CA PHE A 245 -2.57 2.11 -3.43
C PHE A 245 -3.72 3.02 -3.87
N ASP A 246 -3.49 4.34 -3.87
CA ASP A 246 -4.44 5.34 -4.34
C ASP A 246 -3.98 5.81 -5.71
N ILE A 247 -4.75 5.47 -6.74
CA ILE A 247 -4.39 5.71 -8.15
C ILE A 247 -5.47 6.58 -8.79
N LEU A 248 -5.05 7.68 -9.42
CA LEU A 248 -5.91 8.49 -10.28
C LEU A 248 -5.73 8.06 -11.74
N ILE A 249 -6.81 8.01 -12.51
CA ILE A 249 -6.74 7.83 -13.96
C ILE A 249 -7.05 9.18 -14.62
N ASP A 250 -6.28 9.58 -15.62
CA ASP A 250 -6.59 10.76 -16.44
C ASP A 250 -7.49 10.44 -17.64
N GLU A 251 -7.94 11.47 -18.35
CA GLU A 251 -8.79 11.33 -19.54
C GLU A 251 -8.21 10.41 -20.63
N GLY A 252 -6.87 10.36 -20.73
CA GLY A 252 -6.11 9.54 -21.66
C GLY A 252 -5.85 8.11 -21.18
N LEU A 253 -6.52 7.66 -20.11
CA LEU A 253 -6.34 6.35 -19.47
C LEU A 253 -4.91 6.09 -19.00
N ARG A 254 -4.20 7.13 -18.60
CA ARG A 254 -2.90 6.99 -17.92
C ARG A 254 -3.13 6.98 -16.39
N PRO A 255 -2.59 5.97 -15.70
CA PRO A 255 -2.65 5.91 -14.25
C PRO A 255 -1.55 6.77 -13.60
N TRP A 256 -1.91 7.41 -12.50
CA TRP A 256 -1.06 8.25 -11.67
C TRP A 256 -1.12 7.78 -10.22
N LEU A 257 0.03 7.53 -9.61
CA LEU A 257 0.12 7.21 -8.19
C LEU A 257 -0.06 8.49 -7.36
N LEU A 258 -1.03 8.49 -6.46
CA LEU A 258 -1.24 9.59 -5.50
C LEU A 258 -0.55 9.31 -4.17
N GLU A 259 -0.80 8.14 -3.58
CA GLU A 259 -0.21 7.73 -2.31
C GLU A 259 -0.24 6.20 -2.12
N VAL A 260 0.56 5.72 -1.18
CA VAL A 260 0.55 4.33 -0.71
C VAL A 260 0.20 4.32 0.77
N ASN A 261 -0.94 3.75 1.11
CA ASN A 261 -1.44 3.67 2.46
C ASN A 261 -1.04 2.36 3.13
N ARG A 262 -0.41 2.44 4.31
CA ARG A 262 -0.26 1.29 5.21
C ARG A 262 -1.55 1.08 5.97
N SER A 263 -1.93 -0.17 6.23
CA SER A 263 -3.14 -0.49 6.98
C SER A 263 -4.38 0.20 6.39
N PRO A 264 -4.69 -0.03 5.10
CA PRO A 264 -5.87 0.57 4.47
C PRO A 264 -7.12 0.26 5.29
N SER A 265 -8.09 1.18 5.34
CA SER A 265 -9.32 0.94 6.11
C SER A 265 -10.02 -0.32 5.62
N LEU A 266 -10.29 -1.24 6.55
CA LEU A 266 -11.03 -2.48 6.36
C LEU A 266 -12.46 -2.40 6.90
N THR A 267 -12.90 -1.23 7.37
CA THR A 267 -14.32 -1.02 7.72
C THR A 267 -15.18 -1.07 6.46
N HIS A 268 -16.41 -1.51 6.57
CA HIS A 268 -17.37 -1.44 5.48
C HIS A 268 -18.57 -0.59 5.88
N ASP A 269 -18.91 0.39 5.06
CA ASP A 269 -20.01 1.32 5.36
C ASP A 269 -21.09 1.29 4.26
N CYS A 270 -20.83 0.60 3.14
CA CYS A 270 -21.79 0.37 2.07
C CYS A 270 -21.63 -1.04 1.47
N HIS A 271 -22.53 -1.38 0.55
CA HIS A 271 -22.53 -2.67 -0.15
C HIS A 271 -21.20 -2.95 -0.86
N VAL A 272 -20.66 -1.98 -1.61
CA VAL A 272 -19.38 -2.10 -2.33
C VAL A 272 -18.22 -2.44 -1.39
N ASP A 273 -18.13 -1.76 -0.24
CA ASP A 273 -17.08 -2.08 0.74
C ASP A 273 -17.15 -3.55 1.19
N ARG A 274 -18.37 -4.06 1.44
CA ARG A 274 -18.59 -5.42 1.94
C ARG A 274 -18.22 -6.47 0.88
N ILE A 275 -18.67 -6.31 -0.37
CA ILE A 275 -18.40 -7.29 -1.43
C ILE A 275 -16.93 -7.31 -1.87
N VAL A 276 -16.18 -6.23 -1.65
CA VAL A 276 -14.74 -6.19 -1.94
C VAL A 276 -13.91 -6.67 -0.75
N LYS A 277 -14.10 -6.06 0.43
CA LYS A 277 -13.20 -6.25 1.59
C LYS A 277 -13.39 -7.60 2.28
N LYS A 278 -14.61 -8.11 2.35
CA LYS A 278 -14.87 -9.39 3.03
C LYS A 278 -14.20 -10.55 2.27
N PRO A 279 -14.44 -10.76 0.95
CA PRO A 279 -13.72 -11.78 0.20
C PRO A 279 -12.20 -11.56 0.17
N LEU A 280 -11.75 -10.29 0.08
CA LEU A 280 -10.33 -9.95 0.15
C LEU A 280 -9.66 -10.53 1.39
N LEU A 281 -10.29 -10.38 2.55
CA LEU A 281 -9.76 -10.89 3.80
C LEU A 281 -9.83 -12.43 3.88
N HIS A 282 -10.88 -13.07 3.38
CA HIS A 282 -10.90 -14.54 3.28
C HIS A 282 -9.72 -15.04 2.43
N HIS A 283 -9.56 -14.52 1.22
CA HIS A 283 -8.47 -14.90 0.34
C HIS A 283 -7.09 -14.55 0.91
N LEU A 284 -6.98 -13.45 1.67
CA LEU A 284 -5.74 -13.09 2.37
C LEU A 284 -5.37 -14.15 3.40
N PHE A 285 -6.33 -14.62 4.20
CA PHE A 285 -6.06 -15.67 5.18
C PHE A 285 -5.77 -17.02 4.54
N ASP A 286 -6.35 -17.34 3.38
CA ASP A 286 -5.96 -18.53 2.61
C ASP A 286 -4.55 -18.44 2.09
N LEU A 287 -4.17 -17.27 1.59
CA LEU A 287 -2.85 -17.03 1.04
C LEU A 287 -1.80 -17.10 2.14
N VAL A 288 -2.01 -16.40 3.26
CA VAL A 288 -1.11 -16.44 4.44
C VAL A 288 -1.03 -17.85 5.02
N GLY A 289 -2.14 -18.59 4.97
CA GLY A 289 -2.26 -19.94 5.50
C GLY A 289 -2.15 -20.00 7.02
N PRO A 290 -2.46 -21.17 7.62
CA PRO A 290 -2.11 -21.41 9.02
C PRO A 290 -0.58 -21.41 9.16
N PRO A 291 -0.03 -20.89 10.27
CA PRO A 291 1.41 -20.89 10.46
C PRO A 291 1.98 -22.31 10.47
N ARG A 292 3.03 -22.57 9.70
CA ARG A 292 3.65 -23.91 9.63
C ARG A 292 4.43 -24.18 10.92
N VAL A 293 3.99 -25.16 11.71
CA VAL A 293 4.80 -25.77 12.76
C VAL A 293 5.82 -26.69 12.09
N PRO A 294 7.13 -26.58 12.37
CA PRO A 294 8.11 -27.54 11.88
C PRO A 294 7.73 -28.97 12.32
N GLU A 295 7.81 -29.93 11.40
CA GLU A 295 7.33 -31.32 11.57
C GLU A 295 7.77 -32.06 12.85
N PRO A 296 8.92 -31.79 13.53
CA PRO A 296 9.22 -32.47 14.78
C PRO A 296 8.26 -32.13 15.94
N LEU A 297 7.47 -31.05 15.82
CA LEU A 297 6.53 -30.56 16.83
C LEU A 297 5.06 -30.66 16.39
N ALA A 298 4.79 -31.25 15.22
CA ALA A 298 3.45 -31.44 14.69
C ALA A 298 2.70 -32.56 15.47
N ARG A 299 2.41 -32.31 16.75
CA ARG A 299 1.20 -32.89 17.34
C ARG A 299 0.02 -32.34 16.52
N PRO A 300 -1.00 -33.15 16.19
CA PRO A 300 -2.20 -32.61 15.57
C PRO A 300 -2.71 -31.50 16.48
N LEU A 301 -2.65 -30.25 16.03
CA LEU A 301 -3.26 -29.13 16.72
C LEU A 301 -4.77 -29.40 16.70
N ARG A 302 -5.26 -30.12 17.71
CA ARG A 302 -6.69 -30.27 18.03
C ARG A 302 -7.27 -28.97 18.59
N THR A 303 -6.44 -27.93 18.71
CA THR A 303 -6.79 -26.63 19.26
C THR A 303 -7.15 -25.63 18.15
N PRO A 304 -8.20 -24.81 18.35
CA PRO A 304 -8.62 -23.77 17.40
C PRO A 304 -7.53 -22.71 17.19
N PHE A 305 -7.49 -22.09 16.00
CA PHE A 305 -6.51 -21.04 15.67
C PHE A 305 -6.74 -19.78 16.51
N LEU A 306 -5.67 -19.26 17.12
CA LEU A 306 -5.72 -18.10 18.01
C LEU A 306 -5.25 -16.82 17.29
N LEU A 307 -6.12 -15.82 17.23
CA LEU A 307 -5.88 -14.49 16.67
C LEU A 307 -5.76 -13.47 17.80
N LEU A 308 -4.60 -12.83 17.89
CA LEU A 308 -4.38 -11.71 18.79
C LEU A 308 -4.80 -10.40 18.13
N LEU A 309 -5.82 -9.74 18.67
CA LEU A 309 -6.26 -8.40 18.27
C LEU A 309 -6.02 -7.44 19.42
N ALA A 310 -5.29 -6.34 19.18
CA ALA A 310 -5.24 -5.27 20.15
C ALA A 310 -6.56 -4.48 20.11
N ARG A 311 -7.31 -4.48 21.22
CA ARG A 311 -8.42 -3.52 21.41
C ARG A 311 -7.85 -2.12 21.30
N ARG A 312 -8.44 -1.27 20.44
CA ARG A 312 -8.15 0.17 20.48
C ARG A 312 -8.68 0.70 21.81
N HIS A 313 -7.86 1.44 22.57
CA HIS A 313 -8.41 2.53 23.35
C HIS A 313 -9.22 3.40 22.38
N THR A 314 -10.49 3.62 22.70
CA THR A 314 -11.43 4.42 21.91
C THR A 314 -10.75 5.73 21.51
N GLN A 315 -10.47 5.89 20.21
CA GLN A 315 -10.11 7.20 19.68
C GLN A 315 -11.39 8.02 19.68
N SER A 316 -11.39 9.10 20.48
CA SER A 316 -12.43 10.11 20.55
C SER A 316 -12.82 10.60 19.14
N PRO A 317 -14.10 10.96 18.88
CA PRO A 317 -14.57 11.53 17.62
C PRO A 317 -13.88 12.84 17.16
N PHE A 318 -12.95 13.38 17.95
CA PHE A 318 -12.30 14.67 17.74
C PHE A 318 -11.43 14.79 16.48
N THR A 319 -11.04 13.69 15.83
CA THR A 319 -10.14 13.71 14.66
C THR A 319 -10.80 14.21 13.38
N ALA A 320 -12.14 14.09 13.22
CA ALA A 320 -12.82 14.58 12.03
C ALA A 320 -12.90 16.12 11.97
N ALA A 321 -13.07 16.79 13.12
CA ALA A 321 -13.16 18.24 13.21
C ALA A 321 -11.80 18.94 12.96
N LEU A 322 -10.69 18.31 13.39
CA LEU A 322 -9.33 18.79 13.12
C LEU A 322 -8.97 18.77 11.64
N HIS A 323 -9.46 17.77 10.89
CA HIS A 323 -9.27 17.73 9.44
C HIS A 323 -10.02 18.87 8.73
N LEU A 324 -11.27 19.16 9.12
CA LEU A 324 -12.05 20.23 8.51
C LEU A 324 -11.46 21.62 8.80
N ASN A 325 -10.93 21.84 10.01
CA ASN A 325 -10.24 23.10 10.36
C ASN A 325 -8.89 23.27 9.65
N HIS A 326 -8.18 22.17 9.36
CA HIS A 326 -6.99 22.23 8.52
C HIS A 326 -7.33 22.61 7.06
N TYR A 327 -8.40 22.05 6.49
CA TYR A 327 -8.86 22.41 5.14
C TYR A 327 -9.52 23.80 5.07
N ARG A 328 -10.22 24.25 6.12
CA ARG A 328 -10.79 25.61 6.19
C ARG A 328 -9.74 26.69 6.38
N ARG A 329 -8.65 26.44 7.11
CA ARG A 329 -7.52 27.39 7.21
C ARG A 329 -6.77 27.57 5.89
N VAL A 330 -6.87 26.62 4.97
CA VAL A 330 -6.33 26.72 3.60
C VAL A 330 -7.26 27.51 2.67
N LEU A 331 -8.49 27.83 3.09
CA LEU A 331 -9.48 28.52 2.23
C LEU A 331 -10.05 29.82 2.84
N HIS A 332 -9.75 30.11 4.11
CA HIS A 332 -10.17 31.34 4.79
C HIS A 332 -8.98 31.94 5.56
N CYS A 333 -8.07 32.59 4.83
CA CYS A 333 -7.40 33.78 5.34
C CYS A 333 -7.91 34.94 4.49
N ASP A 334 -8.93 35.62 5.01
CA ASP A 334 -9.29 37.03 4.81
C ASP A 334 -10.79 37.22 4.72
N ARG A 335 -11.36 37.61 5.86
CA ARG A 335 -12.42 38.63 5.97
C ARG A 335 -12.73 38.83 7.44
N GLU A 336 -11.89 39.61 8.10
CA GLU A 336 -12.27 40.56 9.14
C GLU A 336 -10.99 41.24 9.64
N GLU A 337 -10.67 42.38 9.03
CA GLU A 337 -10.35 43.62 9.75
C GLU A 337 -10.00 44.71 8.75
N SER A 338 -11.02 45.42 8.30
CA SER A 338 -10.88 46.76 7.72
C SER A 338 -12.10 47.55 8.14
N ARG A 339 -12.04 48.12 9.34
CA ARG A 339 -12.65 49.41 9.76
C ARG A 339 -12.65 49.51 11.30
N SER A 340 -11.69 50.21 11.86
CA SER A 340 -11.97 51.50 12.51
C SER A 340 -10.69 52.22 12.89
N VAL A 341 -10.79 53.54 12.87
CA VAL A 341 -9.74 54.54 12.93
C VAL A 341 -9.49 54.98 14.38
N ALA A 342 -8.26 55.43 14.61
CA ALA A 342 -7.81 56.44 15.58
C ALA A 342 -7.37 56.05 17.01
N SER A 343 -6.13 56.49 17.28
CA SER A 343 -5.73 57.33 18.43
C SER A 343 -5.58 56.65 19.81
N ARG A 344 -4.32 56.42 20.25
CA ARG A 344 -3.67 57.23 21.31
C ARG A 344 -2.23 56.80 21.60
N ARG A 345 -1.44 57.80 21.99
CA ARG A 345 -0.04 57.77 22.42
C ARG A 345 0.18 57.01 23.74
N SER A 346 1.43 56.59 23.93
CA SER A 346 2.31 56.84 25.08
C SER A 346 2.84 55.64 25.89
N HIS A 347 4.17 55.64 26.00
CA HIS A 347 5.07 55.26 27.09
C HIS A 347 5.06 53.86 27.74
N GLY A 348 6.26 53.28 27.85
CA GLY A 348 6.63 52.40 28.96
C GLY A 348 7.65 51.30 28.64
N THR A 349 8.94 51.62 28.59
CA THR A 349 10.02 50.73 29.13
C THR A 349 10.15 50.99 30.64
N PRO A 350 10.89 50.22 31.47
CA PRO A 350 11.79 49.08 31.22
C PRO A 350 11.69 47.93 32.26
N SER A 351 12.73 47.09 32.30
CA SER A 351 13.30 46.29 33.41
C SER A 351 13.19 44.76 33.22
N THR A 352 14.26 44.12 32.73
CA THR A 352 15.40 43.52 33.47
C THR A 352 15.00 42.41 34.43
N THR A 353 15.48 41.19 34.15
CA THR A 353 16.32 40.46 35.11
C THR A 353 17.01 39.27 34.45
N SER A 354 18.32 39.30 34.59
CA SER A 354 19.29 38.22 34.40
C SER A 354 19.03 37.04 35.33
N ASN A 355 19.34 35.82 34.90
CA ASN A 355 20.42 35.08 35.54
C ASN A 355 20.87 33.85 34.72
N SER A 356 22.15 33.92 34.38
CA SER A 356 23.06 32.83 34.05
C SER A 356 23.18 31.81 35.19
N SER A 357 23.47 30.55 34.86
CA SER A 357 24.49 29.74 35.56
C SER A 357 24.85 28.48 34.78
N SER A 358 26.11 28.47 34.34
CA SER A 358 26.90 27.36 33.82
C SER A 358 27.62 26.60 34.96
N ARG A 359 27.84 25.28 34.81
CA ARG A 359 28.97 24.47 35.37
C ARG A 359 28.82 23.02 34.85
N SER A 360 29.62 22.52 33.90
CA SER A 360 31.01 22.04 33.93
C SER A 360 31.24 20.63 34.54
N PHE A 361 31.66 19.70 33.66
CA PHE A 361 32.68 18.64 33.81
C PHE A 361 32.62 17.58 34.94
N ARG A 362 32.69 16.28 34.53
CA ARG A 362 33.75 15.34 34.95
C ARG A 362 33.84 14.08 34.05
N LYS A 363 35.08 13.62 33.87
CA LYS A 363 35.59 12.42 33.15
C LYS A 363 35.61 11.17 34.04
N GLY A 364 35.72 9.99 33.39
CA GLY A 364 36.28 8.73 33.92
C GLY A 364 35.26 7.59 33.96
N GLY A 365 35.49 6.36 33.50
CA GLY A 365 36.70 5.67 33.06
C GLY A 365 36.38 4.32 32.39
N LYS A 366 37.42 3.68 31.84
CA LYS A 366 37.47 2.35 31.24
C LYS A 366 37.33 1.24 32.30
N VAL A 367 36.70 0.11 31.93
CA VAL A 367 37.09 -1.24 32.39
C VAL A 367 36.90 -2.21 31.21
N GLU A 368 37.99 -2.90 30.85
CA GLU A 368 38.02 -4.14 30.07
C GLU A 368 37.82 -5.32 31.02
N GLU A 369 37.15 -6.40 30.60
CA GLU A 369 37.56 -7.74 31.00
C GLU A 369 37.19 -8.80 29.95
N ARG A 370 38.13 -9.71 29.73
CA ARG A 370 38.14 -10.83 28.79
C ARG A 370 37.52 -12.07 29.42
N GLY A 371 36.94 -12.95 28.59
CA GLY A 371 36.69 -14.35 28.97
C GLY A 371 36.40 -15.23 27.75
N LYS A 372 37.36 -16.09 27.39
CA LYS A 372 37.29 -17.14 26.35
C LYS A 372 36.94 -18.50 26.98
N SER A 373 36.19 -19.35 26.28
CA SER A 373 36.31 -20.83 26.20
C SER A 373 35.14 -21.35 25.34
N ASN A 374 35.32 -21.89 24.13
CA ASN A 374 35.80 -23.21 23.71
C ASN A 374 35.11 -24.43 24.36
N GLY A 375 34.23 -25.08 23.59
CA GLY A 375 34.48 -26.48 23.21
C GLY A 375 33.39 -27.53 23.49
N VAL A 376 33.13 -28.33 22.43
CA VAL A 376 32.97 -29.81 22.44
C VAL A 376 31.53 -30.40 22.44
N LEU A 377 31.14 -30.87 21.25
CA LEU A 377 30.28 -32.05 20.94
C LEU A 377 31.02 -33.35 21.30
N PRO A 378 30.37 -34.50 21.63
CA PRO A 378 29.91 -35.48 20.60
C PRO A 378 28.78 -36.44 21.13
N PRO A 379 28.56 -37.68 20.61
CA PRO A 379 27.95 -38.02 19.31
C PRO A 379 26.84 -39.13 19.36
N ASN A 380 26.23 -39.39 18.18
CA ASN A 380 25.85 -40.70 17.60
C ASN A 380 24.87 -41.68 18.30
N THR A 381 23.80 -42.04 17.57
CA THR A 381 23.50 -43.38 16.96
C THR A 381 22.00 -43.72 16.93
N GLY A 382 21.56 -44.49 15.92
CA GLY A 382 20.41 -45.40 16.09
C GLY A 382 19.34 -45.40 14.99
N ARG A 383 19.56 -46.17 13.92
CA ARG A 383 18.50 -46.72 13.05
C ARG A 383 17.53 -47.59 13.86
N ARG A 384 16.23 -47.57 13.53
CA ARG A 384 15.39 -48.79 13.50
C ARG A 384 14.12 -48.62 12.66
N SER A 385 13.91 -49.61 11.81
CA SER A 385 12.73 -49.88 10.99
C SER A 385 11.54 -50.37 11.81
N GLY A 386 10.32 -50.10 11.35
CA GLY A 386 9.11 -50.75 11.87
C GLY A 386 7.87 -50.42 11.03
N ASN A 387 7.47 -51.39 10.19
CA ASN A 387 6.18 -51.43 9.50
C ASN A 387 5.02 -51.56 10.50
N SER A 388 3.92 -50.84 10.27
CA SER A 388 2.56 -51.37 10.52
C SER A 388 1.50 -50.61 9.75
N ARG A 389 0.50 -51.37 9.29
CA ARG A 389 -0.49 -51.07 8.26
C ARG A 389 -1.63 -50.13 8.71
N ALA A 390 -2.08 -49.36 7.72
CA ALA A 390 -3.47 -49.05 7.36
C ALA A 390 -4.44 -48.44 8.40
N CYS A 391 -4.94 -47.24 8.05
CA CYS A 391 -6.38 -46.96 8.00
C CYS A 391 -6.66 -46.02 6.82
N LYS A 392 -7.48 -46.49 5.88
CA LYS A 392 -7.97 -45.76 4.71
C LYS A 392 -8.99 -44.70 5.14
N GLY A 393 -8.97 -43.53 4.52
CA GLY A 393 -10.07 -42.58 4.63
C GLY A 393 -9.84 -41.25 3.91
N ILE A 394 -10.55 -41.07 2.80
CA ILE A 394 -10.90 -39.81 2.13
C ILE A 394 -9.80 -39.19 1.23
N SER A 395 -9.73 -39.76 0.02
CA SER A 395 -9.13 -39.20 -1.19
C SER A 395 -9.95 -38.04 -1.74
N GLY A 396 -9.33 -36.89 -2.01
CA GLY A 396 -10.02 -35.79 -2.70
C GLY A 396 -9.26 -34.47 -2.84
N LEU A 397 -7.93 -34.47 -3.01
CA LEU A 397 -7.20 -33.28 -3.46
C LEU A 397 -6.29 -33.66 -4.63
N SER A 398 -6.76 -33.29 -5.82
CA SER A 398 -6.04 -33.45 -7.08
C SER A 398 -4.72 -32.69 -7.04
N ARG A 399 -3.62 -33.43 -7.06
CA ARG A 399 -2.29 -32.95 -7.44
C ARG A 399 -2.37 -32.45 -8.89
N ARG A 400 -2.17 -31.15 -9.10
CA ARG A 400 -1.58 -30.65 -10.35
C ARG A 400 -0.28 -29.93 -10.02
N ASP A 401 0.80 -30.63 -10.33
CA ASP A 401 2.16 -30.15 -10.31
C ASP A 401 2.36 -29.03 -11.33
N GLY A 402 2.91 -27.91 -10.85
CA GLY A 402 3.66 -26.94 -11.62
C GLY A 402 4.86 -26.56 -10.76
N ARG A 403 6.02 -27.18 -11.03
CA ARG A 403 7.28 -26.87 -10.36
C ARG A 403 7.79 -25.53 -10.88
N ASP A 404 7.66 -24.48 -10.07
CA ASP A 404 8.40 -23.22 -10.25
C ASP A 404 9.13 -22.86 -8.96
N GLY A 405 10.43 -22.62 -9.10
CA GLY A 405 11.44 -22.71 -8.05
C GLY A 405 11.39 -21.65 -6.94
N GLY A 406 12.07 -22.00 -5.83
CA GLY A 406 12.69 -21.06 -4.90
C GLY A 406 11.81 -20.49 -3.77
N ASP A 407 11.05 -21.33 -3.08
CA ASP A 407 10.63 -21.23 -1.65
C ASP A 407 9.23 -21.79 -1.35
N GLY A 408 8.51 -22.38 -2.32
CA GLY A 408 7.35 -23.28 -2.09
C GLY A 408 6.22 -22.78 -1.14
N LYS A 409 6.20 -21.48 -0.82
CA LYS A 409 5.36 -20.90 0.24
C LYS A 409 4.14 -20.18 -0.29
N TRP A 410 4.18 -19.68 -1.53
CA TRP A 410 3.13 -18.81 -2.04
C TRP A 410 2.74 -19.17 -3.49
N PRO A 411 1.46 -19.54 -3.74
CA PRO A 411 1.00 -19.93 -5.06
C PRO A 411 0.94 -18.74 -6.03
N ALA A 412 0.92 -18.99 -7.34
CA ALA A 412 0.75 -17.93 -8.34
C ALA A 412 -0.62 -17.22 -8.23
N ARG A 413 -1.64 -17.93 -7.75
CA ARG A 413 -2.98 -17.40 -7.45
C ARG A 413 -3.54 -18.02 -6.18
N CYS A 414 -4.21 -17.24 -5.35
CA CYS A 414 -4.97 -17.73 -4.19
C CYS A 414 -6.24 -16.91 -4.05
N GLY A 415 -7.39 -17.53 -4.36
CA GLY A 415 -8.62 -16.79 -4.61
C GLY A 415 -8.39 -15.69 -5.65
N GLU A 416 -8.69 -14.46 -5.28
CA GLU A 416 -8.53 -13.26 -6.11
C GLU A 416 -7.20 -12.52 -5.89
N TRP A 417 -6.26 -13.08 -5.12
CA TRP A 417 -4.88 -12.61 -5.08
C TRP A 417 -4.07 -13.25 -6.20
N VAL A 418 -3.42 -12.42 -7.02
CA VAL A 418 -2.56 -12.87 -8.13
C VAL A 418 -1.14 -12.41 -7.85
N ARG A 419 -0.17 -13.33 -7.95
CA ARG A 419 1.24 -12.99 -7.82
C ARG A 419 1.70 -12.22 -9.05
N VAL A 420 2.11 -10.98 -8.83
CA VAL A 420 2.52 -10.04 -9.88
C VAL A 420 4.02 -9.76 -9.88
N TYR A 421 4.72 -10.20 -8.83
CA TYR A 421 6.17 -10.19 -8.73
C TYR A 421 6.63 -11.31 -7.75
N PRO A 422 7.71 -12.07 -8.04
CA PRO A 422 8.39 -12.14 -9.33
C PRO A 422 7.44 -12.68 -10.39
N PHE A 423 7.62 -12.24 -11.63
CA PHE A 423 6.71 -12.53 -12.73
C PHE A 423 7.33 -13.38 -13.84
N ASN A 424 8.63 -13.68 -13.76
CA ASN A 424 9.35 -14.57 -14.67
C ASN A 424 10.59 -15.17 -13.99
N ALA A 425 11.24 -16.14 -14.64
CA ALA A 425 12.46 -16.77 -14.14
C ALA A 425 13.60 -15.75 -13.88
N ALA A 426 13.74 -14.72 -14.72
CA ALA A 426 14.78 -13.70 -14.56
C ALA A 426 14.65 -12.91 -13.25
N THR A 427 13.42 -12.52 -12.89
CA THR A 427 13.12 -11.81 -11.63
C THR A 427 13.11 -12.74 -10.41
N LEU A 428 12.89 -14.04 -10.61
CA LEU A 428 12.97 -15.08 -9.58
C LEU A 428 14.43 -15.37 -9.17
N HIS A 429 15.34 -15.47 -10.15
CA HIS A 429 16.73 -15.88 -9.92
C HIS A 429 17.71 -14.75 -9.59
N ALA A 430 17.35 -13.49 -9.79
CA ALA A 430 18.25 -12.35 -9.56
C ALA A 430 18.60 -12.07 -8.07
N GLY A 431 18.30 -13.01 -7.17
CA GLY A 431 18.28 -12.82 -5.72
C GLY A 431 19.55 -12.22 -5.12
N ARG A 432 19.32 -11.25 -4.22
CA ARG A 432 20.20 -10.75 -3.14
C ARG A 432 21.28 -9.71 -3.47
N ASP A 433 21.59 -9.43 -4.72
CA ASP A 433 22.58 -8.40 -5.07
C ASP A 433 21.94 -7.13 -5.66
N ALA A 434 22.71 -6.04 -5.73
CA ALA A 434 22.29 -4.78 -6.37
C ALA A 434 21.80 -4.97 -7.83
N ALA A 435 22.20 -6.07 -8.46
CA ALA A 435 21.71 -6.52 -9.77
C ALA A 435 20.20 -6.82 -9.78
N TYR A 436 19.60 -7.20 -8.65
CA TYR A 436 18.18 -7.51 -8.54
C TYR A 436 17.28 -6.33 -8.90
N LEU A 437 17.58 -5.15 -8.34
CA LEU A 437 16.81 -3.94 -8.61
C LEU A 437 16.93 -3.54 -10.08
N LYS A 438 18.17 -3.50 -10.60
CA LYS A 438 18.44 -3.14 -12.00
C LYS A 438 17.74 -4.10 -12.97
N SER A 439 17.82 -5.41 -12.73
CA SER A 439 17.16 -6.45 -13.53
C SER A 439 15.63 -6.32 -13.47
N GLY A 440 15.07 -6.16 -12.27
CA GLY A 440 13.62 -5.98 -12.09
C GLY A 440 13.08 -4.75 -12.84
N VAL A 441 13.77 -3.60 -12.75
CA VAL A 441 13.38 -2.39 -13.48
C VAL A 441 13.52 -2.58 -14.99
N ALA A 442 14.58 -3.24 -15.47
CA ALA A 442 14.79 -3.51 -16.89
C ALA A 442 13.68 -4.41 -17.46
N GLU A 443 13.33 -5.48 -16.77
CA GLU A 443 12.25 -6.40 -17.19
C GLU A 443 10.88 -5.71 -17.19
N LEU A 444 10.56 -4.90 -16.16
CA LEU A 444 9.32 -4.12 -16.14
C LEU A 444 9.28 -3.04 -17.24
N THR A 445 10.43 -2.46 -17.59
CA THR A 445 10.53 -1.49 -18.71
C THR A 445 10.29 -2.18 -20.05
N LYS A 446 10.91 -3.35 -20.26
CA LYS A 446 10.68 -4.19 -21.43
C LYS A 446 9.21 -4.58 -21.52
N PHE A 447 8.60 -4.89 -20.36
CA PHE A 447 7.19 -5.24 -20.29
C PHE A 447 6.25 -4.14 -20.72
N ARG A 448 6.39 -2.97 -20.11
CA ARG A 448 5.61 -1.79 -20.47
C ARG A 448 5.68 -1.51 -21.97
N LYS A 449 6.87 -1.53 -22.57
CA LYS A 449 7.06 -1.29 -24.01
C LYS A 449 6.38 -2.37 -24.87
N GLY A 450 6.45 -3.64 -24.45
CA GLY A 450 5.75 -4.75 -25.10
C GLY A 450 4.23 -4.57 -25.10
N CYS A 451 3.65 -4.22 -23.96
CA CYS A 451 2.22 -3.92 -23.85
C CYS A 451 1.80 -2.73 -24.72
N GLU A 452 2.58 -1.66 -24.72
CA GLU A 452 2.31 -0.49 -25.57
C GLU A 452 2.37 -0.85 -27.06
N LYS A 453 3.32 -1.68 -27.48
CA LYS A 453 3.39 -2.19 -28.87
C LYS A 453 2.18 -3.06 -29.21
N ALA A 454 1.79 -3.99 -28.33
CA ALA A 454 0.63 -4.85 -28.53
C ALA A 454 -0.67 -4.03 -28.63
N ALA A 455 -0.86 -3.06 -27.73
CA ALA A 455 -2.03 -2.18 -27.76
C ALA A 455 -2.10 -1.33 -29.04
N ARG A 456 -0.96 -0.83 -29.55
CA ARG A 456 -0.92 -0.12 -30.84
C ARG A 456 -1.22 -1.02 -32.04
N ALA A 457 -0.70 -2.24 -32.04
CA ALA A 457 -0.93 -3.21 -33.12
C ALA A 457 -2.39 -3.71 -33.15
N HIS A 458 -3.08 -3.64 -32.01
CA HIS A 458 -4.46 -4.07 -31.84
C HIS A 458 -5.34 -2.89 -31.38
N SER A 459 -5.26 -1.77 -32.11
CA SER A 459 -5.92 -0.50 -31.78
C SER A 459 -7.46 -0.55 -31.85
N LEU A 460 -8.03 -1.64 -32.36
CA LEU A 460 -9.48 -1.84 -32.34
C LEU A 460 -9.96 -1.95 -30.90
N ALA A 461 -10.88 -1.05 -30.52
CA ALA A 461 -11.51 -0.99 -29.19
C ALA A 461 -12.13 -2.33 -28.74
N ALA A 462 -12.49 -3.18 -29.69
CA ALA A 462 -13.09 -4.50 -29.47
C ALA A 462 -12.08 -5.65 -29.37
N THR A 463 -10.76 -5.41 -29.39
CA THR A 463 -9.78 -6.51 -29.31
C THR A 463 -9.95 -7.26 -27.98
N PRO A 464 -10.23 -8.57 -28.01
CA PRO A 464 -10.38 -9.35 -26.79
C PRO A 464 -9.09 -9.37 -25.96
N THR A 465 -9.22 -9.25 -24.63
CA THR A 465 -8.09 -9.38 -23.67
C THR A 465 -7.21 -10.59 -23.97
N PRO A 466 -7.74 -11.80 -24.25
CA PRO A 466 -6.89 -12.96 -24.54
C PRO A 466 -5.98 -12.80 -25.77
N THR A 467 -6.39 -12.00 -26.76
CA THR A 467 -5.59 -11.72 -27.96
C THR A 467 -4.39 -10.84 -27.61
N LEU A 468 -4.61 -9.79 -26.82
CA LEU A 468 -3.56 -8.90 -26.31
C LEU A 468 -2.60 -9.64 -25.38
N ASP A 469 -3.14 -10.47 -24.49
CA ASP A 469 -2.36 -11.31 -23.59
C ASP A 469 -1.45 -12.26 -24.37
N ARG A 470 -1.99 -12.91 -25.42
CA ARG A 470 -1.21 -13.80 -26.30
C ARG A 470 -0.11 -13.05 -27.05
N ALA A 471 -0.39 -11.85 -27.56
CA ALA A 471 0.59 -11.03 -28.26
C ALA A 471 1.80 -10.67 -27.37
N VAL A 472 1.54 -10.36 -26.09
CA VAL A 472 2.60 -10.07 -25.12
C VAL A 472 3.34 -11.34 -24.69
N ARG A 473 2.62 -12.43 -24.39
CA ARG A 473 3.24 -13.70 -23.98
C ARG A 473 4.10 -14.32 -25.08
N GLY A 474 3.67 -14.20 -26.33
CA GLY A 474 4.40 -14.72 -27.50
C GLY A 474 5.72 -13.99 -27.77
N SER A 475 5.84 -12.73 -27.32
CA SER A 475 7.02 -11.90 -27.58
C SER A 475 8.00 -11.81 -26.41
N LEU A 476 7.55 -12.01 -25.16
CA LEU A 476 8.37 -11.65 -23.99
C LEU A 476 8.36 -12.67 -22.83
N TRP A 477 7.21 -13.20 -22.39
CA TRP A 477 7.17 -14.14 -21.25
C TRP A 477 6.01 -15.15 -21.36
N ARG A 478 6.32 -16.40 -21.69
CA ARG A 478 5.32 -17.46 -21.94
C ARG A 478 4.56 -17.89 -20.67
N ASP A 479 5.22 -17.85 -19.51
CA ASP A 479 4.69 -18.42 -18.26
C ASP A 479 4.13 -17.38 -17.27
N THR A 480 4.12 -16.10 -17.65
CA THR A 480 3.64 -15.03 -16.77
C THR A 480 2.12 -14.96 -16.74
N VAL A 481 1.54 -15.05 -15.54
CA VAL A 481 0.13 -14.72 -15.30
C VAL A 481 -0.02 -13.21 -15.38
N LEU A 482 -0.56 -12.72 -16.51
CA LEU A 482 -0.82 -11.30 -16.68
C LEU A 482 -1.93 -10.85 -15.73
N TRP A 483 -1.68 -9.79 -14.97
CA TRP A 483 -2.67 -9.22 -14.09
C TRP A 483 -3.59 -8.27 -14.88
N CYS A 484 -4.87 -8.57 -14.83
CA CYS A 484 -5.95 -7.72 -15.29
C CYS A 484 -7.13 -8.02 -14.35
N PRO A 485 -7.82 -7.00 -13.81
CA PRO A 485 -9.04 -7.22 -13.03
C PRO A 485 -10.08 -8.06 -13.80
N PRO A 486 -11.18 -8.53 -13.19
CA PRO A 486 -12.32 -9.07 -13.92
C PRO A 486 -13.06 -7.94 -14.66
N SER A 487 -13.67 -8.25 -15.81
CA SER A 487 -14.41 -7.29 -16.64
C SER A 487 -15.90 -7.53 -16.58
#